data_AF-A0A6I1F090-F1
#
_entry.id   AF-A0A6I1F090-F1
#
_cell.length_a   1.000
_cell.length_b   1.000
_cell.length_c   1.000
_cell.angle_alpha   90.00
_cell.angle_beta   90.00
_cell.angle_gamma   90.00
#
_symmetry.space_group_name_H-M   'P 1'
#
loop_
_entity.id
_entity.type
_entity.pdbx_description
1 polymer ?
#
loop_
_entity_poly.entity_id
_entity_poly.type
_entity_poly.pdbx_seq_one_letter_code
_entity_poly.pdbx_strand_id
1 'polypeptide(L)'
;MTSKAQSLGLLSIHSAVRKNGSKSSNVYVFNRFEPSNKQQLNHAKTSNSQTTKIKDKEIRTEEPYSKNHIKVVSNFVHKDFADYANYFFPVQQTEELYRISHIHSKQLKLPSCELEKASNESLKLLVAKVRKKKVKKVKNVNGYFNGIVKKVFKKYQICYLFHEVFE
;
A
#
# COMPACT_ATOMS: atom_id res chain seq x y z
N MET A 1 8.37 -30.32 10.68
CA MET A 1 8.01 -29.74 9.36
C MET A 1 8.98 -30.18 8.27
N THR A 2 10.29 -30.08 8.48
CA THR A 2 11.33 -30.55 7.54
C THR A 2 11.28 -32.06 7.27
N SER A 3 11.14 -32.89 8.32
CA SER A 3 10.99 -34.35 8.20
C SER A 3 9.82 -34.77 7.31
N LYS A 4 8.69 -34.08 7.44
CA LYS A 4 7.48 -34.33 6.64
C LYS A 4 7.66 -33.91 5.18
N ALA A 5 8.35 -32.79 4.92
CA ALA A 5 8.67 -32.38 3.55
C ALA A 5 9.66 -33.37 2.89
N GLN A 6 10.60 -33.91 3.66
CA GLN A 6 11.55 -34.93 3.21
C GLN A 6 10.85 -36.26 2.91
N SER A 7 9.93 -36.72 3.77
CA SER A 7 9.16 -37.95 3.53
C SER A 7 8.23 -37.85 2.30
N LEU A 8 7.77 -36.64 1.97
CA LEU A 8 6.96 -36.37 0.77
C LEU A 8 7.82 -36.20 -0.50
N GLY A 9 9.15 -36.32 -0.41
CA GLY A 9 10.06 -36.13 -1.53
C GLY A 9 10.20 -34.67 -1.98
N LEU A 10 9.63 -33.71 -1.26
CA LEU A 10 9.63 -32.28 -1.61
C LEU A 10 10.93 -31.57 -1.21
N LEU A 11 11.71 -32.16 -0.30
CA LEU A 11 12.90 -31.55 0.29
C LEU A 11 14.01 -32.58 0.50
N SER A 12 15.16 -32.36 -0.13
CA SER A 12 16.39 -33.11 0.12
C SER A 12 17.33 -32.28 0.99
N ILE A 13 17.89 -32.89 2.04
CA ILE A 13 18.80 -32.20 2.98
C ILE A 13 20.15 -32.90 2.94
N HIS A 14 21.19 -32.19 2.52
CA HIS A 14 22.56 -32.68 2.50
C HIS A 14 23.35 -32.06 3.66
N SER A 15 23.85 -32.91 4.56
CA SER A 15 24.74 -32.45 5.64
C SER A 15 26.15 -32.38 5.09
N ALA A 16 26.72 -31.18 5.01
CA ALA A 16 28.11 -31.04 4.58
C ALA A 16 29.06 -31.17 5.78
N VAL A 17 30.18 -31.86 5.58
CA VAL A 17 31.24 -32.01 6.59
C VAL A 17 32.54 -31.47 6.00
N ARG A 18 33.32 -30.72 6.78
CA ARG A 18 34.62 -30.21 6.35
C ARG A 18 35.66 -31.35 6.31
N LYS A 19 36.77 -31.15 5.59
CA LYS A 19 37.87 -32.14 5.50
C LYS A 19 38.42 -32.59 6.86
N ASN A 20 38.30 -31.75 7.89
CA ASN A 20 38.73 -32.03 9.26
C ASN A 20 37.64 -32.72 10.13
N GLY A 21 36.56 -33.22 9.54
CA GLY A 21 35.47 -33.90 10.26
C GLY A 21 34.52 -32.96 11.02
N SER A 22 34.80 -31.66 11.09
CA SER A 22 33.88 -30.70 11.74
C SER A 22 32.61 -30.54 10.91
N LYS A 23 31.45 -30.51 11.60
CA LYS A 23 30.15 -30.26 10.97
C LYS A 23 30.17 -28.88 10.30
N SER A 24 29.66 -28.81 9.08
CA SER A 24 29.38 -27.54 8.40
C SER A 24 27.88 -27.38 8.17
N SER A 25 27.49 -26.35 7.43
CA SER A 25 26.09 -26.02 7.18
C SER A 25 25.38 -27.10 6.37
N ASN A 26 24.07 -27.25 6.58
CA ASN A 26 23.23 -28.11 5.77
C ASN A 26 22.80 -27.40 4.48
N VAL A 27 22.77 -28.14 3.37
CA VAL A 27 22.23 -27.67 2.08
C VAL A 27 20.82 -28.23 1.90
N TYR A 28 19.86 -27.33 1.70
CA TYR A 28 18.44 -27.66 1.50
C TYR A 28 18.08 -27.51 0.02
N VAL A 29 17.66 -28.60 -0.62
CA VAL A 29 17.29 -28.66 -2.03
C VAL A 29 15.79 -28.96 -2.13
N PHE A 30 15.02 -28.03 -2.69
CA PHE A 30 13.59 -28.22 -2.88
C PHE A 30 13.34 -28.92 -4.22
N ASN A 31 12.71 -30.08 -4.19
CA ASN A 31 12.45 -30.87 -5.38
C ASN A 31 11.14 -30.43 -6.03
N ARG A 32 11.10 -30.42 -7.36
CA ARG A 32 9.88 -30.14 -8.11
C ARG A 32 8.90 -31.30 -7.88
N PHE A 33 7.70 -30.96 -7.41
CA PHE A 33 6.62 -31.93 -7.31
C PHE A 33 6.00 -32.15 -8.70
N GLU A 34 6.12 -33.38 -9.21
CA GLU A 34 5.45 -33.79 -10.44
C GLU A 34 4.26 -34.69 -10.09
N PRO A 35 3.00 -34.27 -10.33
CA PRO A 35 1.84 -35.10 -10.03
C PRO A 35 1.82 -36.32 -10.95
N SER A 36 1.75 -37.53 -10.36
CA SER A 36 1.83 -38.79 -11.11
C SER A 36 0.65 -39.03 -12.05
N ASN A 37 -0.46 -38.31 -11.90
CA ASN A 37 -1.65 -38.43 -12.73
C ASN A 37 -2.14 -37.04 -13.15
N LYS A 38 -2.12 -36.73 -14.44
CA LYS A 38 -2.81 -35.56 -15.03
C LYS A 38 -4.34 -35.73 -15.07
N GLN A 39 -4.90 -36.71 -14.36
CA GLN A 39 -6.33 -36.77 -14.15
C GLN A 39 -6.73 -35.62 -13.24
N GLN A 40 -7.61 -34.77 -13.77
CA GLN A 40 -8.18 -33.63 -13.07
C GLN A 40 -8.54 -34.03 -11.64
N LEU A 41 -7.96 -33.30 -10.69
CA LEU A 41 -8.22 -33.44 -9.27
C LEU A 41 -9.68 -32.99 -9.05
N ASN A 42 -10.62 -33.91 -9.23
CA ASN A 42 -12.05 -33.64 -9.06
C ASN A 42 -12.27 -33.28 -7.59
N HIS A 43 -12.55 -32.01 -7.32
CA HIS A 43 -12.89 -31.52 -5.99
C HIS A 43 -14.10 -32.32 -5.45
N ALA A 44 -13.97 -32.85 -4.23
CA ALA A 44 -15.09 -33.49 -3.55
C ALA A 44 -16.22 -32.47 -3.35
N LYS A 45 -17.44 -32.81 -3.81
CA LYS A 45 -18.65 -32.01 -3.58
C LYS A 45 -19.05 -32.15 -2.11
N THR A 46 -18.78 -31.14 -1.29
CA THR A 46 -19.33 -31.04 0.06
C THR A 46 -20.67 -30.31 0.00
N SER A 47 -21.74 -30.98 0.45
CA SER A 47 -23.04 -30.34 0.67
C SER A 47 -23.00 -29.57 1.98
N ASN A 48 -22.45 -28.35 1.97
CA ASN A 48 -22.72 -27.40 3.05
C ASN A 48 -22.94 -26.01 2.44
N SER A 49 -24.20 -25.60 2.49
CA SER A 49 -24.72 -24.34 2.03
C SER A 49 -24.26 -23.21 2.94
N GLN A 50 -23.25 -22.44 2.53
CA GLN A 50 -23.03 -21.06 2.98
C GLN A 50 -22.46 -20.28 1.80
N THR A 51 -23.35 -19.59 1.08
CA THR A 51 -23.02 -18.66 0.01
C THR A 51 -22.25 -17.46 0.55
N THR A 52 -20.92 -17.57 0.59
CA THR A 52 -20.05 -16.40 0.56
C THR A 52 -19.49 -16.28 -0.85
N LYS A 53 -19.97 -15.27 -1.57
CA LYS A 53 -19.42 -14.86 -2.87
C LYS A 53 -17.96 -14.48 -2.65
N ILE A 54 -17.05 -15.42 -2.85
CA ILE A 54 -15.63 -15.15 -3.00
C ILE A 54 -15.52 -14.42 -4.34
N LYS A 55 -15.55 -13.08 -4.31
CA LYS A 55 -15.11 -12.30 -5.46
C LYS A 55 -13.68 -12.73 -5.74
N ASP A 56 -13.48 -13.28 -6.92
CA ASP A 56 -12.17 -13.54 -7.47
C ASP A 56 -11.30 -12.31 -7.21
N LYS A 57 -10.19 -12.52 -6.49
CA LYS A 57 -9.15 -11.50 -6.44
C LYS A 57 -8.60 -11.45 -7.85
N GLU A 58 -9.10 -10.52 -8.64
CA GLU A 58 -8.43 -10.03 -9.84
C GLU A 58 -6.97 -9.78 -9.44
N ILE A 59 -6.10 -10.68 -9.89
CA ILE A 59 -4.69 -10.36 -10.05
C ILE A 59 -4.71 -9.13 -10.95
N ARG A 60 -4.16 -8.02 -10.47
CA ARG A 60 -4.15 -6.75 -11.17
C ARG A 60 -3.44 -6.93 -12.52
N THR A 61 -4.22 -7.21 -13.56
CA THR A 61 -3.83 -7.13 -14.98
C THR A 61 -3.99 -5.68 -15.45
N GLU A 62 -3.52 -4.71 -14.65
CA GLU A 62 -3.42 -3.35 -15.16
C GLU A 62 -2.10 -3.26 -15.90
N GLU A 63 -2.21 -3.06 -17.22
CA GLU A 63 -1.10 -2.67 -18.07
C GLU A 63 -0.33 -1.49 -17.44
N PRO A 64 1.00 -1.38 -17.68
CA PRO A 64 1.77 -0.25 -17.21
C PRO A 64 1.09 1.04 -17.68
N TYR A 65 0.57 1.78 -16.69
CA TYR A 65 -0.21 3.00 -16.82
C TYR A 65 0.34 3.89 -17.93
N SER A 66 -0.30 3.86 -19.10
CA SER A 66 0.05 4.69 -20.25
C SER A 66 -0.03 6.16 -19.84
N LYS A 67 1.05 6.90 -20.08
CA LYS A 67 1.26 8.32 -19.75
C LYS A 67 0.19 9.29 -20.30
N ASN A 68 -0.77 8.82 -21.09
CA ASN A 68 -1.63 9.66 -21.93
C ASN A 68 -3.08 9.81 -21.47
N HIS A 69 -3.51 9.17 -20.38
CA HIS A 69 -4.83 9.45 -19.81
C HIS A 69 -4.70 10.56 -18.74
N ILE A 70 -4.79 11.81 -19.19
CA ILE A 70 -5.02 12.94 -18.28
C ILE A 70 -6.32 12.65 -17.55
N LYS A 71 -6.21 12.25 -16.28
CA LYS A 71 -7.35 12.12 -15.39
C LYS A 71 -7.86 13.53 -15.12
N VAL A 72 -9.00 13.88 -15.71
CA VAL A 72 -9.66 15.16 -15.46
C VAL A 72 -10.08 15.18 -13.99
N VAL A 73 -9.41 16.02 -13.20
CA VAL A 73 -9.75 16.28 -11.81
C VAL A 73 -10.59 17.56 -11.78
N SER A 74 -11.57 17.64 -10.87
CA SER A 74 -12.35 18.86 -10.67
C SER A 74 -11.47 20.09 -10.46
N ASN A 75 -11.90 21.24 -11.02
CA ASN A 75 -11.26 22.55 -10.84
C ASN A 75 -11.12 22.98 -9.37
N PHE A 76 -11.82 22.30 -8.46
CA PHE A 76 -11.69 22.50 -7.02
C PHE A 76 -10.32 22.10 -6.46
N VAL A 77 -9.65 21.10 -7.06
CA VAL A 77 -8.39 20.56 -6.55
C VAL A 77 -7.23 21.36 -7.13
N HIS A 78 -6.29 21.78 -6.27
CA HIS A 78 -5.09 22.46 -6.72
C HIS A 78 -4.27 21.56 -7.67
N LYS A 79 -3.80 22.14 -8.78
CA LYS A 79 -3.16 21.41 -9.87
C LYS A 79 -1.99 20.54 -9.41
N ASP A 80 -1.06 21.11 -8.66
CA ASP A 80 0.12 20.36 -8.17
C ASP A 80 -0.25 19.18 -7.27
N PHE A 81 -1.31 19.33 -6.48
CA PHE A 81 -1.80 18.27 -5.60
C PHE A 81 -2.42 17.14 -6.44
N ALA A 82 -3.25 17.50 -7.43
CA ALA A 82 -3.86 16.57 -8.37
C ALA A 82 -2.80 15.81 -9.18
N ASP A 83 -1.82 16.52 -9.75
CA ASP A 83 -0.74 15.97 -10.55
C ASP A 83 0.08 14.94 -9.76
N TYR A 84 0.44 15.26 -8.51
CA TYR A 84 1.15 14.32 -7.66
C TYR A 84 0.29 13.13 -7.20
N ALA A 85 -0.98 13.36 -6.87
CA ALA A 85 -1.90 12.31 -6.41
C ALA A 85 -2.25 11.30 -7.52
N ASN A 86 -2.32 11.76 -8.78
CA ASN A 86 -2.72 10.96 -9.94
C ASN A 86 -1.88 9.69 -10.14
N TYR A 87 -0.62 9.70 -9.70
CA TYR A 87 0.28 8.54 -9.75
C TYR A 87 -0.07 7.43 -8.74
N PHE A 88 -0.76 7.77 -7.65
CA PHE A 88 -0.97 6.88 -6.51
C PHE A 88 -2.43 6.55 -6.23
N PHE A 89 -3.36 7.43 -6.63
CA PHE A 89 -4.77 7.35 -6.28
C PHE A 89 -5.69 7.59 -7.49
N PRO A 90 -6.93 7.08 -7.46
CA PRO A 90 -7.95 7.46 -8.45
C PRO A 90 -8.44 8.89 -8.21
N VAL A 91 -9.14 9.46 -9.20
CA VAL A 91 -9.63 10.87 -9.18
C VAL A 91 -10.52 11.13 -7.97
N GLN A 92 -11.49 10.25 -7.74
CA GLN A 92 -12.46 10.39 -6.64
C GLN A 92 -11.75 10.44 -5.29
N GLN A 93 -10.74 9.58 -5.10
CA GLN A 93 -9.95 9.55 -3.88
C GLN A 93 -9.12 10.83 -3.73
N THR A 94 -8.58 11.36 -4.83
CA THR A 94 -7.80 12.61 -4.83
C THR A 94 -8.65 13.80 -4.38
N GLU A 95 -9.88 13.91 -4.90
CA GLU A 95 -10.83 14.95 -4.51
C GLU A 95 -11.19 14.85 -3.02
N GLU A 96 -11.47 13.64 -2.53
CA GLU A 96 -11.77 13.42 -1.11
C GLU A 96 -10.60 13.78 -0.20
N LEU A 97 -9.37 13.44 -0.59
CA LEU A 97 -8.17 13.85 0.14
C LEU A 97 -8.02 15.38 0.14
N TYR A 98 -8.27 16.04 -0.98
CA TYR A 98 -8.18 17.50 -1.04
C TYR A 98 -9.30 18.19 -0.23
N ARG A 99 -10.52 17.63 -0.22
CA ARG A 99 -11.63 18.09 0.64
C ARG A 99 -11.26 18.08 2.11
N ILE A 100 -10.61 17.01 2.59
CA ILE A 100 -10.12 16.94 3.97
C ILE A 100 -9.17 18.12 4.26
N SER A 101 -8.22 18.37 3.36
CA SER A 101 -7.27 19.48 3.51
C SER A 101 -7.97 20.84 3.53
N HIS A 102 -8.94 21.04 2.63
CA HIS A 102 -9.74 22.25 2.56
C HIS A 102 -10.54 22.48 3.85
N ILE A 103 -11.21 21.46 4.40
CA ILE A 103 -11.94 21.55 5.68
C ILE A 103 -11.01 22.02 6.80
N HIS A 104 -9.83 21.41 6.94
CA HIS A 104 -8.85 21.81 7.96
C HIS A 104 -8.36 23.24 7.77
N SER A 105 -8.12 23.69 6.53
CA SER A 105 -7.73 25.07 6.28
C SER A 105 -8.78 26.06 6.77
N LYS A 106 -10.07 25.77 6.57
CA LYS A 106 -11.17 26.63 7.03
C LYS A 106 -11.28 26.61 8.55
N GLN A 107 -11.15 25.45 9.18
CA GLN A 107 -11.18 25.33 10.64
C GLN A 107 -10.04 26.09 11.33
N LEU A 108 -8.85 26.05 10.73
CA LEU A 108 -7.65 26.70 11.27
C LEU A 108 -7.42 28.12 10.73
N LYS A 109 -8.33 28.61 9.87
CA LYS A 109 -8.24 29.91 9.19
C LYS A 109 -6.91 30.13 8.45
N LEU A 110 -6.37 29.07 7.84
CA LEU A 110 -5.14 29.14 7.05
C LEU A 110 -5.38 29.86 5.71
N PRO A 111 -4.46 30.73 5.28
CA PRO A 111 -4.54 31.37 3.96
C PRO A 111 -4.32 30.35 2.83
N SER A 112 -4.80 30.67 1.63
CA SER A 112 -4.77 29.76 0.47
C SER A 112 -3.37 29.29 0.10
N CYS A 113 -2.36 30.18 0.17
CA CYS A 113 -0.97 29.83 -0.14
C CYS A 113 -0.43 28.73 0.79
N GLU A 114 -0.76 28.80 2.09
CA GLU A 114 -0.32 27.80 3.07
C GLU A 114 -1.15 26.52 2.99
N LEU A 115 -2.43 26.60 2.61
CA LEU A 115 -3.24 25.43 2.28
C LEU A 115 -2.57 24.58 1.21
N GLU A 116 -2.14 25.18 0.10
CA GLU A 116 -1.54 24.46 -1.03
C GLU A 116 -0.25 23.75 -0.63
N LYS A 117 0.66 24.46 0.05
CA LYS A 117 1.93 23.91 0.56
C LYS A 117 1.69 22.78 1.56
N ALA A 118 0.85 23.01 2.57
CA ALA A 118 0.58 22.04 3.63
C ALA A 118 -0.15 20.80 3.09
N SER A 119 -1.05 20.97 2.10
CA SER A 119 -1.73 19.85 1.44
C SER A 119 -0.74 18.98 0.68
N ASN A 120 0.14 19.60 -0.11
CA ASN A 120 1.17 18.89 -0.87
C ASN A 120 2.15 18.13 0.05
N GLU A 121 2.60 18.76 1.13
CA GLU A 121 3.46 18.10 2.13
C GLU A 121 2.73 16.90 2.78
N SER A 122 1.47 17.09 3.18
CA SER A 122 0.66 16.03 3.78
C SER A 122 0.49 14.84 2.84
N LEU A 123 0.28 15.09 1.55
CA LEU A 123 0.13 14.05 0.53
C LEU A 123 1.44 13.29 0.29
N LYS A 124 2.57 13.99 0.22
CA LYS A 124 3.90 13.35 0.13
C LYS A 124 4.15 12.44 1.33
N LEU A 125 3.80 12.89 2.54
CA LEU A 125 3.92 12.10 3.75
C LEU A 125 2.99 10.87 3.76
N LEU A 126 1.77 11.01 3.25
CA LEU A 126 0.84 9.89 3.09
C LEU A 126 1.46 8.81 2.19
N VAL A 127 1.87 9.19 0.99
CA VAL A 127 2.48 8.27 0.01
C VAL A 127 3.72 7.59 0.61
N ALA A 128 4.62 8.35 1.24
CA ALA A 128 5.81 7.79 1.86
C ALA A 128 5.48 6.77 2.96
N LYS A 129 4.48 7.04 3.81
CA LYS A 129 4.09 6.15 4.91
C LYS A 129 3.35 4.91 4.42
N VAL A 130 2.47 5.06 3.43
CA VAL A 130 1.74 3.95 2.80
C VAL A 130 2.68 3.02 2.03
N ARG A 131 3.72 3.56 1.38
CA ARG A 131 4.74 2.75 0.70
C ARG A 131 5.66 2.01 1.68
N LYS A 132 6.12 2.67 2.76
CA LYS A 132 7.06 2.08 3.74
C LYS A 132 6.41 1.04 4.64
N LYS A 133 5.17 1.25 5.08
CA LYS A 133 4.41 0.25 5.85
C LYS A 133 3.67 -0.62 4.86
N LYS A 134 4.02 -1.92 4.76
CA LYS A 134 3.24 -2.90 3.97
C LYS A 134 1.75 -2.58 4.13
N VAL A 135 1.11 -2.21 3.02
CA VAL A 135 -0.23 -1.62 2.84
C VAL A 135 -1.31 -2.21 3.77
N LYS A 136 -1.11 -3.45 4.23
CA LYS A 136 -1.95 -4.22 5.15
C LYS A 136 -2.33 -3.55 6.49
N LYS A 137 -1.64 -2.50 6.96
CA LYS A 137 -2.00 -1.83 8.24
C LYS A 137 -2.93 -0.63 8.09
N VAL A 138 -3.04 0.00 6.92
CA VAL A 138 -3.87 1.20 6.75
C VAL A 138 -5.29 0.76 6.35
N LYS A 139 -6.20 0.67 7.33
CA LYS A 139 -7.60 0.28 7.08
C LYS A 139 -8.39 1.34 6.31
N ASN A 140 -8.08 2.62 6.53
CA ASN A 140 -8.77 3.74 5.89
C ASN A 140 -7.74 4.83 5.53
N VAL A 141 -7.53 5.05 4.24
CA VAL A 141 -6.57 6.04 3.70
C VAL A 141 -6.98 7.46 4.08
N ASN A 142 -8.26 7.80 3.95
CA ASN A 142 -8.80 9.13 4.29
C ASN A 142 -8.64 9.44 5.77
N GLY A 143 -8.98 8.48 6.64
CA GLY A 143 -8.80 8.63 8.09
C GLY A 143 -7.33 8.78 8.48
N TYR A 144 -6.43 8.04 7.83
CA TYR A 144 -4.99 8.16 8.07
C TYR A 144 -4.46 9.52 7.60
N PHE A 145 -4.89 9.96 6.42
CA PHE A 145 -4.55 11.25 5.86
C PHE A 145 -5.05 12.41 6.73
N ASN A 146 -6.28 12.36 7.21
CA ASN A 146 -6.84 13.32 8.16
C ASN A 146 -5.94 13.52 9.39
N GLY A 147 -5.39 12.43 9.93
CA GLY A 147 -4.43 12.49 11.03
C GLY A 147 -3.07 13.11 10.66
N ILE A 148 -2.63 12.98 9.41
CA ILE A 148 -1.44 13.67 8.89
C ILE A 148 -1.73 15.17 8.74
N VAL A 149 -2.81 15.53 8.05
CA VAL A 149 -3.26 16.90 7.82
C VAL A 149 -3.35 17.66 9.14
N LYS A 150 -4.04 17.10 10.15
CA LYS A 150 -4.18 17.74 11.47
C LYS A 150 -2.83 18.12 12.10
N LYS A 151 -1.79 17.31 11.91
CA LYS A 151 -0.45 17.57 12.46
C LYS A 151 0.32 18.60 11.64
N VAL A 152 0.31 18.43 10.31
CA VAL A 152 1.02 19.33 9.39
C VAL A 152 0.39 20.72 9.43
N PHE A 153 -0.92 20.83 9.31
CA PHE A 153 -1.61 22.12 9.25
C PHE A 153 -1.46 22.91 10.55
N LYS A 154 -1.45 22.24 11.71
CA LYS A 154 -1.18 22.91 12.99
C LYS A 154 0.23 23.54 13.01
N LYS A 155 1.24 22.86 12.43
CA LYS A 155 2.59 23.42 12.30
C LYS A 155 2.57 24.67 11.42
N TYR A 156 1.96 24.59 10.25
CA TYR A 156 1.84 25.73 9.32
C TYR A 156 1.09 26.91 9.96
N GLN A 157 0.00 26.64 10.67
CA GLN A 157 -0.77 27.66 11.37
C GLN A 157 0.08 28.39 12.42
N ILE A 158 0.84 27.65 13.23
CA ILE A 158 1.72 28.25 14.25
C ILE A 158 2.79 29.12 13.59
N CYS A 159 3.42 28.63 12.51
CA CYS A 159 4.42 29.41 11.77
C CYS A 159 3.80 30.69 11.19
N TYR A 160 2.62 30.59 10.58
CA TYR A 160 1.90 31.72 10.01
C TYR A 160 1.56 32.77 11.08
N LEU A 161 0.95 32.34 12.19
CA LEU A 161 0.62 33.25 13.31
C LEU A 161 1.86 33.90 13.93
N PHE A 162 2.98 33.17 13.98
CA PHE A 162 4.23 33.74 14.46
C PHE A 162 4.72 34.86 13.54
N HIS A 163 4.73 34.65 12.22
CA HIS A 163 5.10 35.72 11.29
C HIS A 163 4.13 36.90 11.36
N GLU A 164 2.81 36.66 11.43
CA GLU A 164 1.80 37.73 11.49
C GLU A 164 1.88 38.61 12.75
N VAL A 165 2.41 38.07 13.87
CA VAL A 165 2.52 38.82 15.14
C VAL A 165 3.83 39.59 15.25
N PHE A 166 4.90 39.11 14.61
CA PHE A 166 6.26 39.63 14.80
C PHE A 166 6.85 40.36 13.59
N GLU A 167 6.15 40.39 12.44
CA GLU A 167 6.42 41.27 11.30
C GLU A 167 5.34 42.36 11.19
#